data_AF-A0A5A7V110-F1
#
_entry.id   AF-A0A5A7V110-F1
#
_cell.length_a   1.000
_cell.length_b   1.000
_cell.length_c   1.000
_cell.angle_alpha   90.00
_cell.angle_beta   90.00
_cell.angle_gamma   90.00
#
_symmetry.space_group_name_H-M   'P 1'
#
loop_
_entity.id
_entity.type
_entity.pdbx_description
1 polymer ?
#
loop_
_entity_poly.entity_id
_entity_poly.type
_entity_poly.pdbx_seq_one_letter_code
_entity_poly.pdbx_strand_id
1 'polypeptide(L)'
;MRNFCWEGYFGSKLNHLVKWNLVTLPLKDEGLALGALKIHNYALLTKWVWKFAMKDSGFWRKIICSIHDKEPLIGSQWESLEIVQGPMD
;
A
#
# COMPACT_ATOMS: atom_id res chain seq x y z
N MET A 1 -13.85 -3.56 -7.19
CA MET A 1 -13.15 -3.32 -5.90
C MET A 1 -12.36 -4.57 -5.54
N ARG A 2 -11.16 -4.46 -4.95
CA ARG A 2 -10.44 -5.65 -4.45
C ARG A 2 -11.12 -6.13 -3.16
N ASN A 3 -11.26 -7.44 -3.03
CA ASN A 3 -11.85 -8.10 -1.88
C ASN A 3 -10.83 -8.10 -0.72
N PHE A 4 -10.86 -7.05 0.11
CA PHE A 4 -10.09 -7.05 1.36
C PHE A 4 -10.74 -8.06 2.31
N CYS A 5 -10.06 -9.18 2.50
CA CYS A 5 -10.45 -10.24 3.41
C CYS A 5 -9.52 -10.14 4.61
N TRP A 6 -10.11 -9.94 5.78
CA TRP A 6 -9.36 -9.84 7.03
C TRP A 6 -9.09 -11.21 7.64
N GLU A 7 -9.84 -12.22 7.19
CA GLU A 7 -9.76 -13.57 7.71
C GLU A 7 -10.05 -14.58 6.60
N GLY A 8 -9.16 -15.57 6.48
CA GLY A 8 -9.37 -16.74 5.65
C GLY A 8 -8.05 -17.44 5.29
N TYR A 9 -7.94 -18.71 5.66
CA TYR A 9 -6.94 -19.64 5.12
C TYR A 9 -7.48 -20.24 3.81
N PHE A 10 -6.60 -20.87 3.01
CA PHE A 10 -7.01 -21.61 1.81
C PHE A 10 -8.14 -22.59 2.15
N GLY A 11 -9.36 -22.30 1.68
CA GLY A 11 -10.55 -23.16 1.86
C GLY A 11 -11.63 -22.67 2.84
N SER A 12 -11.41 -21.60 3.61
CA SER A 12 -12.45 -21.02 4.48
C SER A 12 -13.23 -19.89 3.80
N LYS A 13 -14.49 -19.68 4.22
CA LYS A 13 -15.32 -18.56 3.76
C LYS A 13 -14.65 -17.24 4.12
N LEU A 14 -14.30 -16.44 3.11
CA LEU A 14 -13.68 -15.13 3.30
C LEU A 14 -14.70 -14.17 3.93
N ASN A 15 -14.45 -13.74 5.16
CA ASN A 15 -15.31 -12.81 5.85
C ASN A 15 -14.92 -11.37 5.49
N HIS A 16 -15.83 -10.65 4.83
CA HIS A 16 -15.69 -9.21 4.61
C HIS A 16 -16.22 -8.46 5.83
N LEU A 17 -15.32 -7.89 6.64
CA LEU A 17 -15.71 -7.00 7.76
C LEU A 17 -16.36 -5.70 7.28
N VAL A 18 -16.08 -5.31 6.04
CA VAL A 18 -16.58 -4.08 5.42
C VAL A 18 -17.36 -4.43 4.17
N LYS A 19 -18.63 -4.01 4.11
CA LYS A 19 -19.46 -4.13 2.91
C LYS A 19 -19.09 -3.02 1.92
N TRP A 20 -17.96 -3.19 1.24
CA TRP A 20 -17.37 -2.18 0.34
C TRP A 20 -18.32 -1.63 -0.72
N ASN A 21 -19.23 -2.47 -1.22
CA ASN A 21 -20.27 -2.04 -2.17
C ASN A 21 -21.19 -0.95 -1.59
N LEU A 22 -21.52 -0.99 -0.30
CA LEU A 22 -22.28 0.08 0.36
C LEU A 22 -21.42 1.31 0.62
N VAL A 23 -20.20 1.09 1.10
CA VAL A 23 -19.29 2.17 1.49
C VAL A 23 -18.97 3.12 0.33
N THR A 24 -18.86 2.61 -0.89
CA THR A 24 -18.58 3.44 -2.07
C THR A 24 -19.81 4.06 -2.71
N LEU A 25 -21.02 3.70 -2.30
CA LEU A 25 -22.23 4.34 -2.82
C LEU A 25 -22.26 5.81 -2.43
N PRO A 26 -22.87 6.68 -3.25
CA PRO A 26 -23.15 8.06 -2.88
C PRO A 26 -23.94 8.14 -1.56
N LEU A 27 -23.79 9.26 -0.84
CA LEU A 27 -24.50 9.49 0.43
C LEU A 27 -26.03 9.43 0.27
N LYS A 28 -26.53 9.85 -0.90
CA LYS A 28 -27.95 9.76 -1.27
C LYS A 28 -28.50 8.32 -1.39
N ASP A 29 -27.60 7.36 -1.61
CA ASP A 29 -27.93 5.94 -1.79
C ASP A 29 -27.49 5.13 -0.54
N GLU A 30 -27.53 5.78 0.63
CA GLU A 30 -27.14 5.22 1.94
C GLU A 30 -25.67 4.76 2.06
N GLY A 31 -24.81 5.22 1.14
CA GLY A 31 -23.38 4.96 1.18
C GLY A 31 -22.55 6.04 1.88
N LEU A 32 -21.22 5.83 1.96
CA LEU A 32 -20.30 6.81 2.55
C LEU A 32 -19.71 7.79 1.53
N ALA A 33 -20.16 7.73 0.27
CA ALA A 33 -19.64 8.50 -0.85
C ALA A 33 -18.11 8.39 -1.01
N LEU A 34 -17.52 7.27 -0.58
CA LEU A 34 -16.09 6.99 -0.74
C LEU A 34 -15.80 6.63 -2.20
N GLY A 35 -15.87 7.63 -3.06
CA GLY A 35 -15.59 7.56 -4.48
C GLY A 35 -14.11 7.37 -4.76
N ALA A 36 -13.81 6.76 -5.91
CA ALA A 36 -12.45 6.58 -6.42
C ALA A 36 -11.46 5.92 -5.44
N LEU A 37 -11.92 4.96 -4.62
CA LEU A 37 -11.07 4.24 -3.66
C LEU A 37 -9.82 3.63 -4.32
N LYS A 38 -9.93 3.19 -5.58
CA LYS A 38 -8.78 2.71 -6.37
C LYS A 38 -7.70 3.79 -6.50
N ILE A 39 -8.06 5.02 -6.85
CA ILE A 39 -7.14 6.15 -7.04
C ILE A 39 -6.51 6.53 -5.70
N HIS A 40 -7.32 6.64 -4.64
CA HIS A 40 -6.83 6.93 -3.30
C HIS A 40 -5.85 5.87 -2.79
N ASN A 41 -6.15 4.59 -3.00
CA ASN A 41 -5.25 3.50 -2.62
C ASN A 41 -3.93 3.57 -3.40
N TYR A 42 -3.96 3.85 -4.71
CA TYR A 42 -2.73 4.07 -5.47
C TYR A 42 -1.93 5.25 -4.94
N ALA A 43 -2.56 6.40 -4.72
CA ALA A 43 -1.88 7.57 -4.17
C ALA A 43 -1.28 7.30 -2.78
N LEU A 44 -1.99 6.57 -1.91
CA LEU A 44 -1.50 6.18 -0.59
C LEU A 44 -0.35 5.19 -0.67
N LEU A 45 -0.42 4.20 -1.57
CA LEU A 45 0.67 3.27 -1.82
C LEU A 45 1.91 3.99 -2.35
N THR A 46 1.76 4.87 -3.34
CA THR A 46 2.88 5.68 -3.87
C THR A 46 3.49 6.54 -2.77
N LYS A 47 2.67 7.21 -1.96
CA LYS A 47 3.14 7.99 -0.80
C LYS A 47 3.87 7.12 0.23
N TRP A 48 3.41 5.88 0.44
CA TRP A 48 4.03 4.94 1.37
C TRP A 48 5.38 4.44 0.86
N VAL A 49 5.46 4.06 -0.43
CA VAL A 49 6.72 3.69 -1.10
C VAL A 49 7.72 4.83 -1.04
N TRP A 50 7.28 6.04 -1.36
CA TRP A 50 8.12 7.24 -1.26
C TRP A 50 8.65 7.46 0.17
N LYS A 51 7.81 7.30 1.20
CA LYS A 51 8.26 7.35 2.61
C LYS A 51 9.25 6.23 2.96
N PHE A 52 9.05 5.03 2.42
CA PHE A 52 9.93 3.89 2.65
C PHE A 52 11.32 4.09 2.00
N ALA A 53 11.35 4.75 0.84
CA ALA A 53 12.57 5.08 0.12
C ALA A 53 13.31 6.28 0.75
N MET A 54 12.61 7.34 1.11
CA MET A 54 13.24 8.58 1.58
C MET A 54 13.56 8.65 3.07
N LYS A 55 12.83 7.92 3.93
CA LYS A 55 12.94 8.08 5.39
C LYS A 55 13.81 6.99 5.99
N ASP A 56 15.01 7.38 6.36
CA ASP A 56 16.12 6.44 6.41
C ASP A 56 16.36 5.71 7.75
N SER A 57 15.51 5.89 8.77
CA SER A 57 15.84 5.34 10.10
C SER A 57 14.67 4.97 11.01
N GLY A 58 13.43 4.95 10.52
CA GLY A 58 12.29 4.51 11.32
C GLY A 58 12.37 3.02 11.68
N PHE A 59 12.17 2.66 12.96
CA PHE A 59 12.17 1.26 13.43
C PHE A 59 11.23 0.36 12.60
N TRP A 60 10.09 0.89 12.16
CA TRP A 60 9.13 0.16 11.32
C TRP A 60 9.72 -0.29 9.97
N ARG A 61 10.62 0.50 9.39
CA ARG A 61 11.33 0.13 8.15
C ARG A 61 12.23 -1.09 8.36
N LYS A 62 12.96 -1.11 9.48
CA LYS A 62 13.80 -2.26 9.88
C LYS A 62 12.95 -3.52 10.08
N ILE A 63 11.79 -3.40 10.72
CA ILE A 63 10.85 -4.51 10.88
C ILE A 63 10.40 -5.04 9.51
N ILE A 64 9.97 -4.17 8.61
CA ILE A 64 9.51 -4.57 7.27
C ILE A 64 10.63 -5.25 6.48
N CYS A 65 11.83 -4.68 6.49
CA CYS A 65 13.02 -5.27 5.88
C CYS A 65 13.32 -6.66 6.44
N SER A 66 13.24 -6.84 7.77
CA SER A 66 13.42 -8.12 8.45
C SER A 66 12.38 -9.17 8.05
N ILE A 67 11.09 -8.79 7.98
CA ILE A 67 10.00 -9.70 7.56
C ILE A 67 10.19 -10.22 6.13
N HIS A 68 10.82 -9.42 5.26
CA HIS A 68 10.97 -9.73 3.85
C HIS A 68 12.39 -10.14 3.44
N ASP A 69 13.26 -10.44 4.40
CA ASP A 69 14.67 -10.81 4.19
C ASP A 69 15.41 -9.81 3.27
N LYS A 70 15.18 -8.52 3.49
CA LYS A 70 15.85 -7.42 2.78
C LYS A 70 16.75 -6.66 3.75
N GLU A 71 17.93 -6.26 3.28
CA GLU A 71 18.70 -5.25 4.01
C GLU A 71 18.01 -3.89 3.89
N PRO A 72 17.93 -3.11 4.99
CA PRO A 72 17.43 -1.75 4.92
C PRO A 72 18.42 -0.92 4.09
N LEU A 73 18.10 -0.69 2.81
CA LEU A 73 18.88 0.16 1.93
C LEU A 73 19.11 1.50 2.63
N ILE A 74 20.35 1.90 2.86
CA ILE A 74 20.60 3.21 3.45
C ILE A 74 20.21 4.25 2.39
N GLY A 75 19.76 5.41 2.82
CA GLY A 75 19.36 6.56 2.02
C GLY A 75 20.45 7.10 1.09
N SER A 76 21.64 6.51 1.10
CA SER A 76 22.71 6.75 0.15
C SER A 76 22.80 5.68 -0.96
N GLN A 77 22.17 4.51 -0.78
CA GLN A 77 22.20 3.40 -1.74
C GLN A 77 21.18 3.59 -2.89
N TRP A 78 20.08 4.32 -2.68
CA TRP A 78 19.10 4.58 -3.75
C TRP A 78 19.61 5.59 -4.77
N GLU A 79 20.39 6.59 -4.34
CA GLU A 79 21.07 7.55 -5.24
C GLU A 79 22.02 6.81 -6.21
N SER A 80 22.58 5.69 -5.77
CA SER A 80 23.44 4.84 -6.62
C SER A 80 22.66 4.01 -7.66
N LEU A 81 21.37 3.74 -7.44
CA LEU A 81 20.52 3.00 -8.39
C LEU A 81 19.90 3.91 -9.45
N GLU A 82 19.63 5.18 -9.13
CA GLU A 82 19.15 6.18 -10.10
C GLU A 82 20.21 6.55 -11.16
N ILE A 83 21.51 6.41 -10.84
CA ILE A 83 22.60 6.64 -11.81
C ILE A 83 22.68 5.50 -12.86
N VAL A 84 22.15 4.31 -12.56
CA VAL A 84 22.22 3.13 -13.45
C VAL A 84 20.98 3.00 -14.34
N GLN A 85 19.85 3.60 -13.96
CA GLN A 85 18.63 3.64 -14.74
C GLN A 85 18.34 5.06 -15.18
N GLY A 86 18.93 5.44 -16.32
CA GLY A 86 18.68 6.71 -17.01
C GLY A 86 17.19 6.95 -17.32
N PRO A 87 16.84 8.17 -17.75
CA PRO A 87 15.45 8.60 -17.86
C PRO A 87 14.66 7.64 -18.77
N MET A 88 13.49 7.25 -18.29
CA MET A 88 12.51 6.50 -19.06
C MET A 88 11.87 7.48 -20.04
N ASP A 89 12.41 7.53 -21.26
CA ASP A 89 11.77 8.15 -22.43
C ASP A 89 10.43 7.45 -22.77
#